data_AF-A0A2E7P036-F1
#
_entry.id   AF-A0A2E7P036-F1
#
_cell.length_a   1.000
_cell.length_b   1.000
_cell.length_c   1.000
_cell.angle_alpha   90.00
_cell.angle_beta   90.00
_cell.angle_gamma   90.00
#
_symmetry.space_group_name_H-M   'P 1'
#
loop_
_entity.id
_entity.type
_entity.pdbx_description
1 polymer ?
#
loop_
_entity_poly.entity_id
_entity_poly.type
_entity_poly.pdbx_seq_one_letter_code
_entity_poly.pdbx_strand_id
1 'polypeptide(L)'
;MEKFYQSLFAQGKTCRPDPQGGAWAYEAEFDEALMAFRTMSIVFNVTSACAGKHVFDKVGWTFEISTGKQLPPIALINRYVPSLRKAGVRTNGNFLQLNKDAVALVMSNLKPEIKTACLDYFERSNYGVWLDEEGGVVFSPVFDYRYLNCAGRYYMAAEK
;
A
#
# COMPACT_ATOMS: atom_id res chain seq x y z
N MET A 1 -15.86 14.82 6.64
CA MET A 1 -15.09 14.83 5.38
C MET A 1 -13.84 15.72 5.45
N GLU A 2 -13.90 16.93 6.00
CA GLU A 2 -12.74 17.84 6.16
C GLU A 2 -11.52 17.23 6.87
N LYS A 3 -11.72 16.52 7.99
CA LYS A 3 -10.62 15.83 8.70
C LYS A 3 -9.95 14.73 7.85
N PHE A 4 -10.66 14.18 6.87
CA PHE A 4 -10.20 13.08 6.02
C PHE A 4 -9.25 13.57 4.93
N TYR A 5 -9.64 14.64 4.24
CA TYR A 5 -8.77 15.38 3.31
C TYR A 5 -7.52 15.88 4.02
N GLN A 6 -7.66 16.42 5.24
CA GLN A 6 -6.52 16.87 6.03
C GLN A 6 -5.50 15.75 6.31
N SER A 7 -5.90 14.47 6.42
CA SER A 7 -4.95 13.38 6.70
C SER A 7 -4.12 12.97 5.47
N LEU A 8 -4.73 12.98 4.27
CA LEU A 8 -4.01 12.74 3.01
C LEU A 8 -3.07 13.89 2.67
N PHE A 9 -3.54 15.15 2.79
CA PHE A 9 -2.68 16.32 2.60
C PHE A 9 -1.57 16.43 3.66
N ALA A 10 -1.80 15.96 4.90
CA ALA A 10 -0.77 15.92 5.93
C ALA A 10 0.35 14.91 5.61
N GLN A 11 0.05 13.80 4.92
CA GLN A 11 1.08 12.86 4.47
C GLN A 11 1.98 13.49 3.40
N GLY A 12 1.41 14.25 2.46
CA GLY A 12 2.19 15.07 1.53
C GLY A 12 3.22 15.95 2.26
N LYS A 13 2.83 16.61 3.35
CA LYS A 13 3.63 17.64 4.06
C LYS A 13 4.91 17.11 4.73
N THR A 14 5.11 15.80 4.76
CA THR A 14 6.26 15.17 5.43
C THR A 14 7.49 15.00 4.53
N CYS A 15 7.42 15.45 3.28
CA CYS A 15 8.59 15.51 2.43
C CYS A 15 9.63 16.49 2.97
N ARG A 16 10.70 15.93 3.55
CA ARG A 16 11.92 16.67 3.89
C ARG A 16 13.04 16.29 2.91
N PRO A 17 13.82 17.26 2.41
CA PRO A 17 13.75 18.69 2.69
C PRO A 17 12.55 19.39 2.01
N ASP A 18 12.14 20.53 2.57
CA ASP A 18 11.14 21.41 1.95
C ASP A 18 11.56 21.73 0.51
N PRO A 19 10.64 21.65 -0.47
CA PRO A 19 10.98 21.78 -1.88
C PRO A 19 11.48 23.20 -2.19
N GLN A 20 12.73 23.31 -2.65
CA GLN A 20 13.25 24.52 -3.26
C GLN A 20 12.66 24.67 -4.67
N GLY A 21 11.45 25.23 -4.77
CA GLY A 21 10.89 25.73 -6.03
C GLY A 21 10.25 24.71 -6.99
N GLY A 22 10.02 23.45 -6.58
CA GLY A 22 9.32 22.45 -7.38
C GLY A 22 7.80 22.41 -7.15
N ALA A 23 7.03 22.06 -8.19
CA ALA A 23 5.58 21.90 -8.06
C ALA A 23 5.22 20.78 -7.08
N TRP A 24 4.31 21.09 -6.17
CA TRP A 24 3.79 20.15 -5.19
C TRP A 24 2.36 19.81 -5.59
N ALA A 25 2.11 18.53 -5.84
CA ALA A 25 0.79 18.04 -6.21
C ALA A 25 0.50 16.79 -5.38
N TYR A 26 -0.72 16.69 -4.88
CA TYR A 26 -1.26 15.47 -4.31
C TYR A 26 -2.63 15.30 -4.95
N GLU A 27 -2.79 14.23 -5.72
CA GLU A 27 -4.02 13.86 -6.38
C GLU A 27 -4.39 12.47 -5.95
N ALA A 28 -5.66 12.27 -5.61
CA ALA A 28 -6.22 10.96 -5.30
C ALA A 28 -7.46 10.76 -6.17
N GLU A 29 -7.39 9.79 -7.06
CA GLU A 29 -8.47 9.39 -7.96
C GLU A 29 -9.06 8.07 -7.47
N PHE A 30 -10.39 7.97 -7.45
CA PHE A 30 -11.05 6.70 -7.15
C PHE A 30 -10.70 5.69 -8.24
N ASP A 31 -10.26 4.49 -7.81
CA ASP A 31 -9.89 3.39 -8.71
C ASP A 31 -11.04 2.38 -8.75
N GLU A 32 -11.35 1.78 -7.61
CA GLU A 32 -12.32 0.69 -7.50
C GLU A 32 -12.85 0.53 -6.07
N ALA A 33 -13.97 -0.19 -5.94
CA ALA A 33 -14.51 -0.65 -4.67
C ALA A 33 -14.72 -2.17 -4.74
N LEU A 34 -14.14 -2.89 -3.78
CA LEU A 34 -14.08 -4.35 -3.76
C LEU A 34 -14.75 -4.86 -2.47
N MET A 35 -15.48 -5.97 -2.54
CA MET A 35 -16.15 -6.54 -1.37
C MET A 35 -15.69 -7.98 -1.12
N ALA A 36 -15.27 -8.26 0.11
CA ALA A 36 -14.92 -9.61 0.56
C ALA A 36 -15.11 -9.77 2.06
N PHE A 37 -15.45 -10.98 2.53
CA PHE A 37 -15.55 -11.34 3.95
C PHE A 37 -16.27 -10.31 4.86
N ARG A 38 -17.38 -9.72 4.38
CA ARG A 38 -18.15 -8.65 5.07
C ARG A 38 -17.40 -7.34 5.25
N THR A 39 -16.41 -7.10 4.40
CA THR A 39 -15.66 -5.86 4.33
C THR A 39 -15.78 -5.26 2.93
N MET A 40 -15.59 -3.95 2.85
CA MET A 40 -15.50 -3.21 1.60
C MET A 40 -14.16 -2.47 1.57
N SER A 41 -13.36 -2.71 0.55
CA SER A 41 -12.12 -2.00 0.26
C SER A 41 -12.40 -0.92 -0.78
N ILE A 42 -12.11 0.34 -0.47
CA ILE A 42 -12.14 1.45 -1.44
C ILE A 42 -10.69 1.77 -1.80
N VAL A 43 -10.34 1.67 -3.08
CA VAL A 43 -8.98 1.85 -3.59
C VAL A 43 -8.88 3.17 -4.35
N PHE A 44 -7.78 3.88 -4.12
CA PHE A 44 -7.46 5.13 -4.78
C PHE A 44 -6.10 5.04 -5.47
N ASN A 45 -6.02 5.58 -6.68
CA ASN A 45 -4.77 5.93 -7.33
C ASN A 45 -4.30 7.26 -6.75
N VAL A 46 -3.11 7.28 -6.17
CA VAL A 46 -2.52 8.47 -5.59
C VAL A 46 -1.29 8.85 -6.39
N THR A 47 -1.26 10.08 -6.87
CA THR A 47 -0.06 10.67 -7.46
C THR A 47 0.39 11.81 -6.56
N SER A 48 1.66 11.79 -6.19
CA SER A 48 2.27 12.89 -5.46
C SER A 48 3.55 13.36 -6.16
N ALA A 49 3.84 14.66 -6.06
CA ALA A 49 5.08 15.24 -6.54
C ALA A 49 5.82 15.88 -5.36
N CYS A 50 7.02 15.37 -5.09
CA CYS A 50 7.86 15.82 -3.99
C CYS A 50 9.27 16.13 -4.50
N ALA A 51 9.70 17.40 -4.35
CA ALA A 51 11.00 17.88 -4.81
C ALA A 51 11.33 17.50 -6.28
N GLY A 52 10.34 17.59 -7.17
CA GLY A 52 10.47 17.24 -8.60
C GLY A 52 10.42 15.74 -8.91
N LYS A 53 10.20 14.88 -7.92
CA LYS A 53 10.00 13.44 -8.12
C LYS A 53 8.52 13.11 -8.03
N HIS A 54 7.99 12.49 -9.08
CA HIS A 54 6.66 11.90 -9.07
C HIS A 54 6.69 10.54 -8.38
N VAL A 55 5.79 10.36 -7.44
CA VAL A 55 5.57 9.14 -6.66
C VAL A 55 4.14 8.70 -6.90
N PHE A 56 3.96 7.41 -7.13
CA PHE A 56 2.71 6.77 -7.44
C PHE A 56 2.40 5.71 -6.39
N ASP A 57 1.21 5.81 -5.81
CA ASP A 57 0.74 4.88 -4.80
C ASP A 57 -0.65 4.36 -5.21
N LYS A 58 -0.95 3.12 -4.81
CA LYS A 58 -2.33 2.66 -4.69
C LYS A 58 -2.63 2.45 -3.22
N VAL A 59 -3.60 3.18 -2.70
CA VAL A 59 -4.00 3.09 -1.28
C VAL A 59 -5.40 2.49 -1.23
N GLY A 60 -5.54 1.37 -0.55
CA GLY A 60 -6.83 0.80 -0.23
C GLY A 60 -7.22 1.06 1.22
N TRP A 61 -8.46 1.48 1.43
CA TRP A 61 -9.06 1.60 2.75
C TRP A 61 -10.16 0.56 2.90
N THR A 62 -9.98 -0.36 3.85
CA THR A 62 -10.96 -1.42 4.10
C THR A 62 -11.84 -1.06 5.29
N PHE A 63 -13.14 -1.30 5.16
CA PHE A 63 -14.15 -1.01 6.17
C PHE A 63 -14.97 -2.27 6.45
N GLU A 64 -15.36 -2.50 7.71
CA GLU A 64 -16.37 -3.50 8.03
C GLU A 64 -17.76 -3.01 7.59
N ILE A 65 -18.47 -3.79 6.79
CA ILE A 65 -19.77 -3.38 6.21
C ILE A 65 -20.81 -3.16 7.30
N SER A 66 -20.84 -4.02 8.33
CA SER A 66 -21.85 -3.96 9.39
C SER A 66 -21.70 -2.75 10.32
N THR A 67 -20.49 -2.23 10.49
CA THR A 67 -20.20 -1.16 11.46
C THR A 67 -19.74 0.14 10.81
N GLY A 68 -19.37 0.10 9.53
CA GLY A 68 -18.69 1.21 8.84
C GLY A 68 -17.29 1.51 9.39
N LYS A 69 -16.77 0.71 10.32
CA LYS A 69 -15.48 0.96 10.96
C LYS A 69 -14.34 0.65 10.00
N GLN A 70 -13.41 1.58 9.84
CA GLN A 70 -12.19 1.34 9.08
C GLN A 70 -11.30 0.30 9.79
N LEU A 71 -10.85 -0.69 9.03
CA LEU A 71 -9.83 -1.64 9.41
C LEU A 71 -8.47 -1.08 8.97
N PRO A 72 -7.55 -0.77 9.92
CA PRO A 72 -6.21 -0.35 9.54
C PRO A 72 -5.46 -1.51 8.87
N PRO A 73 -4.46 -1.24 8.00
CA PRO A 73 -3.71 -2.27 7.27
C PRO A 73 -3.20 -3.41 8.17
N ILE A 74 -2.67 -3.08 9.34
CA ILE A 74 -2.16 -4.09 10.28
C ILE A 74 -3.25 -5.02 10.81
N ALA A 75 -4.50 -4.55 10.93
CA ALA A 75 -5.63 -5.39 11.31
C ALA A 75 -5.99 -6.39 10.21
N LEU A 76 -5.82 -6.00 8.92
CA LEU A 76 -5.97 -6.93 7.80
C LEU A 76 -4.92 -8.03 7.87
N ILE A 77 -3.64 -7.68 8.05
CA ILE A 77 -2.56 -8.66 8.17
C ILE A 77 -2.83 -9.62 9.32
N ASN A 78 -3.16 -9.10 10.52
CA ASN A 78 -3.42 -9.93 11.69
C ASN A 78 -4.62 -10.88 11.49
N ARG A 79 -5.62 -10.47 10.70
CA ARG A 79 -6.87 -11.22 10.51
C ARG A 79 -6.80 -12.23 9.36
N TYR A 80 -6.06 -11.93 8.30
CA TYR A 80 -6.10 -12.71 7.05
C TYR A 80 -4.77 -13.36 6.69
N VAL A 81 -3.62 -12.78 7.08
CA VAL A 81 -2.28 -13.35 6.78
C VAL A 81 -1.35 -13.30 8.00
N PRO A 82 -1.69 -13.97 9.11
CA PRO A 82 -0.92 -13.91 10.35
C PRO A 82 0.50 -14.47 10.22
N SER A 83 0.80 -15.34 9.26
CA SER A 83 2.18 -15.78 8.98
C SER A 83 3.06 -14.59 8.58
N LEU A 84 2.53 -13.67 7.77
CA LEU A 84 3.25 -12.48 7.33
C LEU A 84 3.55 -11.55 8.51
N ARG A 85 2.61 -11.41 9.46
CA ARG A 85 2.84 -10.62 10.68
C ARG A 85 4.06 -11.12 11.46
N LYS A 86 4.22 -12.45 11.55
CA LYS A 86 5.35 -13.11 12.24
C LYS A 86 6.66 -12.90 11.50
N ALA A 87 6.63 -12.87 10.16
CA ALA A 87 7.82 -12.68 9.33
C ALA A 87 8.44 -11.29 9.51
N GLY A 88 7.62 -10.24 9.65
CA GLY A 88 8.09 -8.91 10.06
C GLY A 88 7.45 -7.77 9.30
N VAL A 89 6.22 -7.44 9.70
CA VAL A 89 5.47 -6.30 9.19
C VAL A 89 5.55 -5.14 10.17
N ARG A 90 5.74 -3.92 9.68
CA ARG A 90 5.64 -2.68 10.46
C ARG A 90 4.63 -1.74 9.83
N THR A 91 4.04 -0.86 10.63
CA THR A 91 3.11 0.18 10.15
C THR A 91 3.85 1.49 9.93
N ASN A 92 3.53 2.17 8.84
CA ASN A 92 3.96 3.55 8.57
C ASN A 92 2.76 4.36 8.09
N GLY A 93 2.03 5.00 9.01
CA GLY A 93 0.77 5.67 8.70
C GLY A 93 -0.28 4.70 8.12
N ASN A 94 -0.77 4.98 6.92
CA ASN A 94 -1.73 4.13 6.19
C ASN A 94 -1.06 3.02 5.36
N PHE A 95 0.26 2.86 5.47
CA PHE A 95 1.03 1.88 4.72
C PHE A 95 1.67 0.85 5.65
N LEU A 96 2.13 -0.24 5.04
CA LEU A 96 2.97 -1.24 5.70
C LEU A 96 4.40 -1.21 5.15
N GLN A 97 5.37 -1.49 6.02
CA GLN A 97 6.73 -1.82 5.65
C GLN A 97 6.97 -3.30 5.92
N LEU A 98 7.51 -3.98 4.93
CA LEU A 98 7.82 -5.40 4.97
C LEU A 98 9.34 -5.55 5.12
N ASN A 99 9.80 -6.33 6.10
CA ASN A 99 11.20 -6.72 6.14
C ASN A 99 11.51 -7.77 5.04
N LYS A 100 12.77 -8.15 4.91
CA LYS A 100 13.24 -9.15 3.95
C LYS A 100 12.44 -10.46 3.97
N ASP A 101 12.15 -10.99 5.15
CA ASP A 101 11.42 -12.25 5.29
C ASP A 101 9.96 -12.10 4.86
N ALA A 102 9.31 -10.99 5.22
CA ALA A 102 7.95 -10.69 4.78
C ALA A 102 7.87 -10.42 3.27
N VAL A 103 8.84 -9.72 2.69
CA VAL A 103 8.95 -9.55 1.22
C VAL A 103 9.10 -10.90 0.53
N ALA A 104 9.93 -11.81 1.08
CA ALA A 104 10.11 -13.13 0.50
C ALA A 104 8.81 -13.95 0.47
N LEU A 105 7.93 -13.77 1.46
CA LEU A 105 6.60 -14.39 1.50
C LEU A 105 5.63 -13.77 0.47
N VAL A 106 5.48 -12.44 0.46
CA VAL A 106 4.56 -11.77 -0.48
C VAL A 106 4.98 -12.01 -1.94
N MET A 107 6.29 -12.07 -2.19
CA MET A 107 6.86 -12.20 -3.54
C MET A 107 7.23 -13.64 -3.89
N SER A 108 6.71 -14.64 -3.17
CA SER A 108 7.09 -16.05 -3.36
C SER A 108 6.81 -16.56 -4.78
N ASN A 109 5.73 -16.06 -5.39
CA ASN A 109 5.25 -16.51 -6.70
C ASN A 109 5.76 -15.65 -7.87
N LEU A 110 6.61 -14.65 -7.61
CA LEU A 110 7.18 -13.84 -8.68
C LEU A 110 8.23 -14.60 -9.48
N LYS A 111 8.30 -14.30 -10.78
CA LYS A 111 9.38 -14.78 -11.64
C LYS A 111 10.74 -14.38 -11.04
N PRO A 112 11.75 -15.27 -11.05
CA PRO A 112 13.06 -15.00 -10.45
C PRO A 112 13.73 -13.71 -10.96
N GLU A 113 13.51 -13.39 -12.24
CA GLU A 113 14.03 -12.18 -12.89
C GLU A 113 13.49 -10.89 -12.24
N ILE A 114 12.17 -10.82 -12.02
CA ILE A 114 11.52 -9.68 -11.34
C ILE A 114 11.96 -9.61 -9.89
N LYS A 115 12.01 -10.77 -9.22
CA LYS A 115 12.45 -10.86 -7.83
C LYS A 115 13.85 -10.29 -7.66
N THR A 116 14.78 -10.64 -8.54
CA THR A 116 16.18 -10.14 -8.48
C THR A 116 16.25 -8.65 -8.77
N ALA A 117 15.54 -8.16 -9.80
CA ALA A 117 15.58 -6.75 -10.19
C ALA A 117 14.90 -5.82 -9.16
N CYS A 118 13.89 -6.30 -8.45
CA CYS A 118 13.04 -5.48 -7.58
C CYS A 118 13.24 -5.72 -6.08
N LEU A 119 14.09 -6.66 -5.66
CA LEU A 119 14.23 -7.06 -4.25
C LEU A 119 14.55 -5.86 -3.33
N ASP A 120 15.62 -5.13 -3.65
CA ASP A 120 16.07 -3.99 -2.85
C ASP A 120 15.00 -2.89 -2.75
N TYR A 121 14.21 -2.73 -3.82
CA TYR A 121 13.11 -1.79 -3.85
C TYR A 121 11.95 -2.27 -2.97
N PHE A 122 11.55 -3.54 -3.06
CA PHE A 122 10.51 -4.12 -2.22
C PHE A 122 10.82 -4.03 -0.73
N GLU A 123 12.06 -4.33 -0.32
CA GLU A 123 12.48 -4.25 1.08
C GLU A 123 12.45 -2.83 1.67
N ARG A 124 12.46 -1.80 0.82
CA ARG A 124 12.47 -0.38 1.23
C ARG A 124 11.13 0.32 0.99
N SER A 125 10.20 -0.34 0.31
CA SER A 125 8.93 0.24 -0.09
C SER A 125 7.94 0.29 1.07
N ASN A 126 7.08 1.32 1.02
CA ASN A 126 5.82 1.30 1.74
C ASN A 126 4.77 0.62 0.86
N TYR A 127 3.84 -0.10 1.46
CA TYR A 127 2.81 -0.86 0.76
C TYR A 127 1.42 -0.39 1.15
N GLY A 128 0.61 -0.02 0.15
CA GLY A 128 -0.83 0.03 0.31
C GLY A 128 -1.37 -1.38 0.41
N VAL A 129 -2.33 -1.60 1.32
CA VAL A 129 -2.86 -2.94 1.61
C VAL A 129 -4.37 -2.91 1.74
N TRP A 130 -5.03 -3.85 1.05
CA TRP A 130 -6.47 -4.04 1.07
C TRP A 130 -6.85 -5.48 0.73
N LEU A 131 -8.15 -5.76 0.68
CA LEU A 131 -8.70 -7.05 0.22
C LEU A 131 -9.27 -6.92 -1.18
N ASP A 132 -8.95 -7.88 -2.04
CA ASP A 132 -9.63 -8.05 -3.33
C ASP A 132 -11.00 -8.75 -3.17
N GLU A 133 -11.71 -8.95 -4.28
CA GLU A 133 -13.05 -9.58 -4.31
C GLU A 133 -13.02 -11.07 -3.94
N GLU A 134 -11.90 -11.75 -4.19
CA GLU A 134 -11.69 -13.16 -3.81
C GLU A 134 -11.29 -13.30 -2.33
N GLY A 135 -10.97 -12.17 -1.68
CA GLY A 135 -10.51 -12.12 -0.30
C GLY A 135 -9.00 -12.29 -0.15
N GLY A 136 -8.24 -12.26 -1.24
CA GLY A 136 -6.80 -12.12 -1.22
C GLY A 136 -6.36 -10.80 -0.61
N VAL A 137 -5.27 -10.84 0.17
CA VAL A 137 -4.63 -9.63 0.69
C VAL A 137 -3.70 -9.07 -0.38
N VAL A 138 -4.02 -7.86 -0.83
CA VAL A 138 -3.27 -7.15 -1.86
C VAL A 138 -2.21 -6.28 -1.22
N PHE A 139 -1.02 -6.26 -1.82
CA PHE A 139 0.11 -5.40 -1.49
C PHE A 139 0.51 -4.62 -2.73
N SER A 140 0.48 -3.30 -2.67
CA SER A 140 0.93 -2.46 -3.78
C SER A 140 2.02 -1.51 -3.30
N PRO A 141 3.27 -1.65 -3.78
CA PRO A 141 4.37 -0.81 -3.34
C PRO A 141 4.26 0.60 -3.92
N VAL A 142 4.62 1.58 -3.11
CA VAL A 142 4.80 2.99 -3.49
C VAL A 142 6.01 3.14 -4.42
N PHE A 143 5.81 3.51 -5.69
CA PHE A 143 6.85 3.56 -6.71
C PHE A 143 7.09 4.97 -7.28
N ASP A 144 8.24 5.15 -7.93
CA ASP A 144 8.47 6.25 -8.87
C ASP A 144 8.86 5.69 -10.24
N TYR A 145 9.05 6.57 -11.23
CA TYR A 145 9.36 6.15 -12.61
C TYR A 145 10.59 5.24 -12.75
N ARG A 146 11.54 5.25 -11.79
CA ARG A 146 12.74 4.38 -11.81
C ARG A 146 12.39 2.92 -11.52
N TYR A 147 11.27 2.70 -10.83
CA TYR A 147 10.83 1.37 -10.37
C TYR A 147 9.51 0.97 -11.02
N LEU A 148 9.18 1.52 -12.20
CA LEU A 148 7.95 1.20 -12.93
C LEU A 148 7.81 -0.31 -13.21
N ASN A 149 8.92 -1.01 -13.45
CA ASN A 149 8.93 -2.46 -13.66
C ASN A 149 8.63 -3.27 -12.38
N CYS A 150 8.67 -2.62 -11.22
CA CYS A 150 8.34 -3.18 -9.91
C CYS A 150 6.98 -2.66 -9.40
N ALA A 151 6.28 -1.87 -10.21
CA ALA A 151 4.92 -1.44 -9.91
C ALA A 151 3.95 -2.61 -10.14
N GLY A 152 2.90 -2.67 -9.31
CA GLY A 152 1.87 -3.68 -9.47
C GLY A 152 1.09 -3.96 -8.19
N ARG A 153 0.27 -5.01 -8.28
CA ARG A 153 -0.43 -5.61 -7.16
C ARG A 153 0.18 -6.98 -6.93
N TYR A 154 0.52 -7.26 -5.68
CA TYR A 154 1.06 -8.54 -5.23
C TYR A 154 0.10 -9.13 -4.22
N TYR A 155 -0.01 -10.46 -4.18
CA TYR A 155 -1.13 -11.10 -3.53
C TYR A 155 -0.63 -12.16 -2.56
N MET A 156 -1.27 -12.22 -1.41
CA MET A 156 -1.26 -13.39 -0.55
C MET A 156 -2.70 -13.86 -0.37
N ALA A 157 -2.91 -15.16 -0.57
CA ALA A 157 -4.19 -15.77 -0.21
C ALA A 157 -4.41 -15.60 1.30
N ALA A 158 -5.65 -15.31 1.70
CA ALA A 158 -6.01 -15.34 3.10
C ALA A 158 -5.75 -16.76 3.66
N GLU A 159 -5.09 -16.85 4.80
CA GLU A 159 -4.77 -18.10 5.52
C GLU A 159 -6.00 -18.69 6.24
N LYS A 160 -7.20 -18.29 5.85
CA LYS A 160 -8.45 -18.73 6.47
C LYS A 160 -8.88 -20.09 5.94
#